data_AF-A0A0C2H6N4-F1
#
_entry.id   AF-A0A0C2H6N4-F1
#
_cell.length_a   1.000
_cell.length_b   1.000
_cell.length_c   1.000
_cell.angle_alpha   90.00
_cell.angle_beta   90.00
_cell.angle_gamma   90.00
#
_symmetry.space_group_name_H-M   'P 1'
#
loop_
_entity.id
_entity.type
_entity.pdbx_description
1 polymer ?
#
loop_
_entity_poly.entity_id
_entity_poly.type
_entity_poly.pdbx_seq_one_letter_code
_entity_poly.pdbx_strand_id
1 'polypeptide(L)'
;MLYYQELLNLENITGKISPRTLFDKMDAMYMYVDHDDESMLILTNRDAPMFKLIRISLKNSSVWDVVPENKQAVLESARSVAEDRLLIKYIEDVKHRIYVHELATGQRLYSLPLENGSVHEIVGNKESAEVFLRFDSFTVPAIIYRIDFAAAKTTNIPALEEWRRTTVPMYIMSLKDTPRNGSSPTILDGYGVEKMRRKPNRGEKSQINSPVYCCTQLFGT
;
A
#
# COMPACT_ATOMS: atom_id res chain seq x y z
N MET A 1 -15.06 -16.63 4.79
CA MET A 1 -16.00 -16.68 5.92
C MET A 1 -15.54 -15.65 6.94
N LEU A 2 -16.43 -14.81 7.44
CA LEU A 2 -16.16 -13.74 8.41
C LEU A 2 -17.15 -13.86 9.57
N TYR A 3 -16.62 -13.76 10.78
CA TYR A 3 -17.35 -13.91 12.03
C TYR A 3 -16.96 -12.80 12.99
N TYR A 4 -17.84 -12.45 13.92
CA TYR A 4 -17.55 -11.47 14.96
C TYR A 4 -18.08 -11.88 16.32
N GLN A 5 -17.47 -11.36 17.38
CA GLN A 5 -17.91 -11.53 18.76
C GLN A 5 -17.71 -10.22 19.51
N GLU A 6 -18.74 -9.81 20.23
CA GLU A 6 -18.64 -8.70 21.18
C GLU A 6 -17.99 -9.21 22.47
N LEU A 7 -16.87 -8.60 22.87
CA LEU A 7 -16.08 -9.02 24.03
C LEU A 7 -16.46 -8.30 25.32
N LEU A 8 -17.05 -7.09 25.24
CA LEU A 8 -17.39 -6.26 26.41
C LEU A 8 -18.38 -6.94 27.36
N ASN A 9 -19.21 -7.86 26.86
CA ASN A 9 -20.21 -8.59 27.63
C ASN A 9 -19.69 -9.93 28.19
N LEU A 10 -18.40 -10.23 28.04
CA LEU A 10 -17.79 -11.48 28.48
C LEU A 10 -16.82 -11.23 29.64
N GLU A 11 -17.28 -11.43 30.87
CA GLU A 11 -16.37 -11.52 32.03
C GLU A 11 -15.77 -12.92 32.12
N ASN A 12 -14.44 -13.01 32.31
CA ASN A 12 -13.69 -14.26 32.51
C ASN A 12 -13.96 -15.34 31.45
N ILE A 13 -13.43 -15.14 30.23
CA ILE A 13 -13.46 -16.11 29.13
C ILE A 13 -12.73 -17.40 29.55
N THR A 14 -13.49 -18.35 30.08
CA THR A 14 -12.99 -19.65 30.56
C THR A 14 -13.50 -20.81 29.69
N GLY A 15 -14.37 -20.54 28.72
CA GLY A 15 -15.01 -21.53 27.85
C GLY A 15 -14.99 -21.15 26.36
N LYS A 16 -15.63 -21.99 25.55
CA LYS A 16 -15.70 -21.82 24.08
C LYS A 16 -16.58 -20.62 23.72
N ILE A 17 -16.03 -19.69 22.93
CA ILE A 17 -16.77 -18.56 22.37
C ILE A 17 -17.63 -19.05 21.20
N SER A 18 -18.85 -18.53 21.09
CA SER A 18 -19.78 -18.82 19.98
C SER A 18 -19.94 -17.58 19.10
N PRO A 19 -19.03 -17.37 18.14
CA PRO A 19 -19.02 -16.15 17.35
C PRO A 19 -20.24 -16.07 16.43
N ARG A 20 -20.73 -14.86 16.20
CA ARG A 20 -21.81 -14.58 15.27
C ARG A 20 -21.28 -14.56 13.84
N THR A 21 -21.99 -15.24 12.96
CA THR A 21 -21.69 -15.28 11.53
C THR A 21 -22.04 -13.95 10.86
N LEU A 22 -21.08 -13.36 10.14
CA LEU A 22 -21.32 -12.20 9.28
C LEU A 22 -21.43 -12.64 7.82
N PHE A 23 -20.49 -13.47 7.36
CA PHE A 23 -20.50 -14.09 6.03
C PHE A 23 -20.02 -15.53 6.12
N ASP A 24 -20.87 -16.50 5.81
CA ASP A 24 -20.52 -17.93 5.79
C ASP A 24 -20.37 -18.52 4.38
N LYS A 25 -20.84 -17.80 3.36
CA LYS A 25 -20.71 -18.21 1.95
C LYS A 25 -19.38 -17.73 1.35
N MET A 26 -18.87 -18.52 0.42
CA MET A 26 -17.72 -18.15 -0.43
C MET A 26 -18.21 -17.58 -1.76
N ASP A 27 -19.16 -16.64 -1.69
CA ASP A 27 -19.78 -16.00 -2.86
C ASP A 27 -19.03 -14.73 -3.31
N ALA A 28 -18.29 -14.10 -2.41
CA ALA A 28 -17.46 -12.94 -2.66
C ALA A 28 -16.32 -12.86 -1.65
N MET A 29 -15.41 -11.92 -1.88
CA MET A 29 -14.38 -11.53 -0.94
C MET A 29 -14.98 -10.54 0.07
N TYR A 30 -14.68 -10.75 1.35
CA TYR A 30 -15.08 -9.85 2.44
C TYR A 30 -13.88 -9.65 3.35
N MET A 31 -13.37 -8.43 3.40
CA MET A 31 -12.25 -8.05 4.26
C MET A 31 -12.72 -7.03 5.29
N TYR A 32 -12.43 -7.31 6.56
CA TYR A 32 -12.63 -6.35 7.64
C TYR A 32 -11.69 -5.15 7.46
N VAL A 33 -12.24 -3.94 7.60
CA VAL A 33 -11.48 -2.68 7.57
C VAL A 33 -11.50 -2.01 8.93
N ASP A 34 -12.69 -1.80 9.49
CA ASP A 34 -12.88 -1.11 10.77
C ASP A 34 -14.27 -1.42 11.37
N HIS A 35 -14.52 -0.96 12.59
CA HIS A 35 -15.85 -0.93 13.19
C HIS A 35 -16.03 0.31 14.08
N ASP A 36 -17.30 0.55 14.41
CA ASP A 36 -17.73 1.36 15.56
C ASP A 36 -18.78 0.59 16.34
N ASP A 37 -19.37 1.23 17.36
CA ASP A 37 -20.36 0.62 18.24
C ASP A 37 -21.61 0.13 17.49
N GLU A 38 -21.91 0.68 16.32
CA GLU A 38 -23.15 0.41 15.59
C GLU A 38 -22.96 -0.44 14.34
N SER A 39 -21.76 -0.46 13.75
CA SER A 39 -21.53 -1.04 12.43
C SER A 39 -20.10 -1.50 12.17
N MET A 40 -19.96 -2.44 11.23
CA MET A 40 -18.66 -2.88 10.70
C MET A 40 -18.47 -2.37 9.27
N LEU A 41 -17.29 -1.85 8.98
CA LEU A 41 -16.84 -1.44 7.64
C LEU A 41 -16.10 -2.60 6.97
N ILE A 42 -16.61 -3.03 5.81
CA ILE A 42 -16.13 -4.19 5.07
C ILE A 42 -15.80 -3.79 3.63
N LEU A 43 -14.64 -4.24 3.14
CA LEU A 43 -14.27 -4.21 1.74
C LEU A 43 -14.74 -5.49 1.06
N THR A 44 -15.49 -5.36 -0.04
CA THR A 44 -16.04 -6.50 -0.75
C THR A 44 -16.13 -6.28 -2.25
N ASN A 45 -16.09 -7.37 -3.02
CA ASN A 45 -16.40 -7.39 -4.45
C ASN A 45 -17.77 -8.01 -4.77
N ARG A 46 -18.63 -8.23 -3.76
CA ARG A 46 -19.98 -8.74 -3.96
C ARG A 46 -20.76 -7.80 -4.88
N ASP A 47 -21.18 -8.32 -6.03
CA ASP A 47 -21.87 -7.58 -7.09
C ASP A 47 -21.11 -6.32 -7.57
N ALA A 48 -19.80 -6.27 -7.34
CA ALA A 48 -18.93 -5.12 -7.59
C ALA A 48 -17.51 -5.57 -7.96
N PRO A 49 -17.22 -5.94 -9.22
CA PRO A 49 -15.90 -6.44 -9.63
C PRO A 49 -14.74 -5.48 -9.34
N MET A 50 -14.99 -4.17 -9.30
CA MET A 50 -13.97 -3.16 -8.96
C MET A 50 -13.87 -2.87 -7.45
N PHE A 51 -14.52 -3.70 -6.63
CA PHE A 51 -14.65 -3.59 -5.19
C PHE A 51 -15.38 -2.31 -4.72
N LYS A 52 -15.93 -2.39 -3.51
CA LYS A 52 -16.59 -1.29 -2.82
C LYS A 52 -16.46 -1.44 -1.31
N LEU A 53 -16.71 -0.35 -0.58
CA LEU A 53 -16.82 -0.38 0.88
C LEU A 53 -18.29 -0.33 1.29
N ILE A 54 -18.67 -1.27 2.14
CA ILE A 54 -20.00 -1.35 2.74
C ILE A 54 -19.91 -1.23 4.25
N ARG A 55 -20.96 -0.73 4.87
CA ARG A 55 -21.20 -0.88 6.30
C ARG A 55 -22.32 -1.87 6.55
N ILE A 56 -22.19 -2.59 7.65
CA ILE A 56 -23.18 -3.56 8.13
C ILE A 56 -23.55 -3.18 9.55
N SER A 57 -24.83 -2.90 9.80
CA SER A 57 -25.30 -2.60 11.15
C SER A 57 -25.25 -3.84 12.03
N LEU A 58 -24.70 -3.70 13.23
CA LEU A 58 -24.67 -4.75 14.25
C LEU A 58 -26.02 -4.96 14.95
N LYS A 59 -26.94 -3.98 14.84
CA LYS A 59 -28.27 -4.02 15.48
C LYS A 59 -29.30 -4.79 14.66
N ASN A 60 -29.36 -4.53 13.35
CA ASN A 60 -30.40 -5.05 12.47
C ASN A 60 -29.86 -5.72 11.19
N SER A 61 -28.54 -5.84 11.05
CA SER A 61 -27.88 -6.44 9.88
C SER A 61 -28.15 -5.74 8.54
N SER A 62 -28.62 -4.48 8.55
CA SER A 62 -28.77 -3.69 7.33
C SER A 62 -27.41 -3.41 6.70
N VAL A 63 -27.32 -3.47 5.38
CA VAL A 63 -26.10 -3.21 4.62
C VAL A 63 -26.30 -1.98 3.72
N TRP A 64 -25.31 -1.08 3.69
CA TRP A 64 -25.29 0.06 2.78
C TRP A 64 -23.88 0.35 2.27
N ASP A 65 -23.80 0.96 1.10
CA ASP A 65 -22.54 1.36 0.49
C ASP A 65 -22.03 2.66 1.14
N VAL A 66 -20.79 2.66 1.60
CA VAL A 66 -20.07 3.85 2.11
C VAL A 66 -19.22 4.47 1.01
N VAL A 67 -18.52 3.62 0.26
CA VAL A 67 -17.83 4.02 -0.96
C VAL A 67 -18.29 3.06 -2.05
N PRO A 68 -19.18 3.52 -2.95
CA PRO A 68 -19.71 2.67 -4.01
C PRO A 68 -18.62 2.28 -5.00
N GLU A 69 -18.90 1.25 -5.80
CA GLU A 69 -17.98 0.78 -6.82
C GLU A 69 -17.67 1.87 -7.86
N ASN A 70 -16.38 2.08 -8.13
CA ASN A 70 -15.92 2.90 -9.25
C ASN A 70 -15.66 2.02 -10.47
N LYS A 71 -16.37 2.26 -11.58
CA LYS A 71 -16.23 1.45 -12.81
C LYS A 71 -14.88 1.62 -13.53
N GLN A 72 -14.09 2.63 -13.15
CA GLN A 72 -12.82 2.99 -13.81
C GLN A 72 -11.60 2.72 -12.92
N ALA A 73 -11.80 2.36 -11.64
CA ALA A 73 -10.73 2.26 -10.66
C ALA A 73 -10.97 1.07 -9.72
N VAL A 74 -9.99 0.19 -9.55
CA VAL A 74 -10.12 -0.93 -8.61
C VAL A 74 -9.81 -0.44 -7.21
N LEU A 75 -10.74 -0.59 -6.26
CA LEU A 75 -10.46 -0.35 -4.85
C LEU A 75 -9.63 -1.52 -4.30
N GLU A 76 -8.32 -1.30 -4.14
CA GLU A 76 -7.37 -2.34 -3.78
C GLU A 76 -7.31 -2.58 -2.26
N SER A 77 -7.33 -1.49 -1.47
CA SER A 77 -7.33 -1.58 -0.01
C SER A 77 -7.88 -0.32 0.65
N ALA A 78 -8.40 -0.46 1.86
CA ALA A 78 -8.84 0.66 2.70
C ALA A 78 -8.26 0.51 4.12
N ARG A 79 -7.93 1.62 4.76
CA ARG A 79 -7.38 1.65 6.13
C ARG A 79 -7.84 2.88 6.89
N SER A 80 -8.45 2.67 8.06
CA SER A 80 -8.76 3.74 9.01
C SER A 80 -7.48 4.25 9.68
N VAL A 81 -7.32 5.56 9.73
CA VAL A 81 -6.18 6.24 10.37
C VAL A 81 -6.64 7.54 11.02
N ALA A 82 -5.84 8.10 11.92
CA ALA A 82 -6.04 9.46 12.44
C ALA A 82 -7.48 9.75 12.89
N GLU A 83 -8.06 8.80 13.64
CA GLU A 83 -9.40 8.78 14.23
C GLU A 83 -10.57 8.73 13.23
N ASP A 84 -10.64 9.73 12.34
CA ASP A 84 -11.78 10.02 11.47
C ASP A 84 -11.45 9.93 9.97
N ARG A 85 -10.23 9.49 9.61
CA ARG A 85 -9.79 9.37 8.22
C ARG A 85 -9.77 7.93 7.75
N LEU A 86 -10.02 7.79 6.46
CA LEU A 86 -9.99 6.53 5.74
C LEU A 86 -9.12 6.69 4.49
N LEU A 87 -7.97 6.04 4.47
CA LEU A 87 -7.12 6.00 3.27
C LEU A 87 -7.61 4.87 2.38
N ILE A 88 -7.90 5.20 1.12
CA ILE A 88 -8.31 4.23 0.12
C ILE A 88 -7.29 4.25 -1.01
N LYS A 89 -6.67 3.08 -1.23
CA LYS A 89 -5.72 2.83 -2.31
C LYS A 89 -6.48 2.25 -3.50
N TYR A 90 -6.42 2.94 -4.63
CA TYR A 90 -6.98 2.50 -5.90
C TYR A 90 -5.90 2.17 -6.92
N ILE A 91 -6.22 1.26 -7.83
CA ILE A 91 -5.53 1.10 -9.10
C ILE A 91 -6.33 1.84 -10.17
N GLU A 92 -5.77 2.92 -10.70
CA GLU A 92 -6.31 3.74 -11.80
C GLU A 92 -5.30 3.75 -12.94
N ASP A 93 -5.69 3.32 -14.14
CA ASP A 93 -4.81 3.25 -15.32
C ASP A 93 -3.43 2.61 -15.02
N VAL A 94 -3.46 1.49 -14.28
CA VAL A 94 -2.26 0.71 -13.85
C VAL A 94 -1.33 1.49 -12.90
N LYS A 95 -1.84 2.47 -12.17
CA LYS A 95 -1.08 3.28 -11.21
C LYS A 95 -1.81 3.34 -9.87
N HIS A 96 -1.06 3.41 -8.78
CA HIS A 96 -1.67 3.59 -7.46
C HIS A 96 -2.04 5.06 -7.22
N ARG A 97 -3.28 5.28 -6.78
CA ARG A 97 -3.78 6.55 -6.26
C ARG A 97 -4.27 6.33 -4.84
N ILE A 98 -3.92 7.24 -3.94
CA ILE A 98 -4.46 7.23 -2.58
C ILE A 98 -5.38 8.43 -2.42
N TYR A 99 -6.62 8.17 -2.04
CA TYR A 99 -7.55 9.19 -1.59
C TYR A 99 -7.76 9.09 -0.09
N VAL A 100 -7.86 10.25 0.54
CA VAL A 100 -8.27 10.38 1.92
C VAL A 100 -9.76 10.69 1.94
N HIS A 101 -10.51 9.87 2.67
CA HIS A 101 -11.94 9.98 2.88
C HIS A 101 -12.23 10.25 4.35
N GLU A 102 -13.41 10.80 4.64
CA GLU A 102 -13.98 10.78 5.98
C GLU A 102 -14.50 9.38 6.30
N LEU A 103 -14.12 8.83 7.46
CA LEU A 103 -14.46 7.47 7.88
C LEU A 103 -15.96 7.27 8.15
N ALA A 104 -16.63 8.32 8.64
CA ALA A 104 -18.05 8.27 8.99
C ALA A 104 -18.94 8.21 7.75
N THR A 105 -18.69 9.09 6.77
CA THR A 105 -19.57 9.27 5.61
C THR A 105 -19.06 8.59 4.34
N GLY A 106 -17.77 8.26 4.27
CA GLY A 106 -17.11 7.84 3.03
C GLY A 106 -16.83 8.99 2.06
N GLN A 107 -17.11 10.25 2.43
CA GLN A 107 -16.87 11.40 1.56
C GLN A 107 -15.37 11.53 1.26
N ARG A 108 -15.03 11.64 -0.03
CA ARG A 108 -13.66 11.92 -0.46
C ARG A 108 -13.28 13.35 -0.10
N LEU A 109 -12.22 13.51 0.68
CA LEU A 109 -11.68 14.83 1.07
C LEU A 109 -10.67 15.32 0.03
N TYR A 110 -9.63 14.53 -0.24
CA TYR A 110 -8.55 14.90 -1.18
C TYR A 110 -7.74 13.67 -1.62
N SER A 111 -6.89 13.85 -2.63
CA SER A 111 -5.89 12.85 -3.05
C SER A 111 -4.52 13.18 -2.46
N LEU A 112 -3.74 12.16 -2.08
CA LEU A 112 -2.34 12.36 -1.75
C LEU A 112 -1.52 12.64 -3.02
N PRO A 113 -0.63 13.66 -3.03
CA PRO A 113 0.13 14.08 -4.21
C PRO A 113 1.30 13.14 -4.50
N LEU A 114 1.01 11.86 -4.76
CA LEU A 114 2.00 10.88 -5.18
C LEU A 114 2.28 10.97 -6.68
N GLU A 115 3.56 10.78 -7.04
CA GLU A 115 3.98 10.61 -8.43
C GLU A 115 3.44 9.30 -9.02
N ASN A 116 3.62 9.11 -10.34
CA ASN A 116 3.24 7.86 -10.99
C ASN A 116 4.15 6.72 -10.50
N GLY A 117 3.56 5.72 -9.86
CA GLY A 117 4.28 4.55 -9.35
C GLY A 117 3.37 3.62 -8.57
N SER A 118 3.99 2.78 -7.75
CA SER A 118 3.35 1.73 -6.98
C SER A 118 3.46 2.06 -5.49
N VAL A 119 2.33 2.18 -4.82
CA VAL A 119 2.24 2.08 -3.36
C VAL A 119 2.06 0.63 -2.95
N HIS A 120 2.96 0.13 -2.11
CA HIS A 120 2.94 -1.26 -1.66
C HIS A 120 2.18 -1.37 -0.34
N GLU A 121 2.80 -0.87 0.73
CA GLU A 121 2.32 -1.01 2.09
C GLU A 121 1.91 0.36 2.64
N ILE A 122 0.79 0.40 3.35
CA ILE A 122 0.33 1.53 4.14
C ILE A 122 0.21 1.03 5.58
N VAL A 123 1.04 1.58 6.47
CA VAL A 123 1.06 1.27 7.90
C VAL A 123 0.50 2.46 8.66
N GLY A 124 -0.54 2.22 9.43
CA GLY A 124 -1.23 3.21 10.24
C GLY A 124 -2.38 2.55 10.98
N ASN A 125 -2.81 3.17 12.07
CA ASN A 125 -3.99 2.75 12.84
C ASN A 125 -4.84 3.97 13.19
N LYS A 126 -6.06 3.70 13.66
CA LYS A 126 -7.06 4.72 13.96
C LYS A 126 -6.63 5.62 15.11
N GLU A 127 -5.84 5.10 16.05
CA GLU A 127 -5.41 5.82 17.25
C GLU A 127 -4.17 6.70 17.03
N SER A 128 -3.49 6.55 15.89
CA SER A 128 -2.30 7.33 15.53
C SER A 128 -2.61 8.33 14.42
N ALA A 129 -2.10 9.55 14.59
CA ALA A 129 -2.08 10.56 13.55
C ALA A 129 -0.98 10.33 12.50
N GLU A 130 -0.05 9.39 12.75
CA GLU A 130 1.06 9.10 11.85
C GLU A 130 0.79 7.88 10.97
N VAL A 131 1.07 8.05 9.68
CA VAL A 131 0.98 7.00 8.66
C VAL A 131 2.29 6.90 7.90
N PHE A 132 2.72 5.68 7.65
CA PHE A 132 3.86 5.38 6.79
C PHE A 132 3.37 4.69 5.53
N LEU A 133 3.90 5.09 4.37
CA LEU A 133 3.61 4.43 3.11
C LEU A 133 4.90 4.13 2.34
N ARG A 134 4.98 2.94 1.76
CA ARG A 134 6.09 2.54 0.90
C ARG A 134 5.71 2.73 -0.57
N PHE A 135 6.49 3.53 -1.29
CA PHE A 135 6.28 3.88 -2.69
C PHE A 135 7.55 3.64 -3.52
N ASP A 136 7.42 3.11 -4.74
CA ASP A 136 8.48 3.12 -5.75
C ASP A 136 7.93 3.33 -7.16
N SER A 137 8.82 3.62 -8.11
CA SER A 137 8.50 3.64 -9.53
C SER A 137 9.70 3.16 -10.35
N PHE A 138 9.53 3.05 -11.67
CA PHE A 138 10.63 2.69 -12.57
C PHE A 138 11.83 3.63 -12.49
N THR A 139 11.61 4.91 -12.15
CA THR A 139 12.66 5.94 -12.08
C THR A 139 12.97 6.37 -10.65
N VAL A 140 12.20 5.90 -9.66
CA VAL A 140 12.30 6.30 -8.26
C VAL A 140 12.51 5.05 -7.40
N PRO A 141 13.68 4.89 -6.74
CA PRO A 141 13.88 3.78 -5.82
C PRO A 141 12.92 3.89 -4.64
N ALA A 142 12.68 2.78 -3.93
CA ALA A 142 11.71 2.74 -2.84
C ALA A 142 11.92 3.85 -1.79
N ILE A 143 10.86 4.60 -1.55
CA ILE A 143 10.74 5.65 -0.54
C ILE A 143 9.71 5.18 0.49
N ILE A 144 10.03 5.36 1.76
CA ILE A 144 9.06 5.35 2.84
C ILE A 144 8.71 6.81 3.11
N TYR A 145 7.47 7.21 2.82
CA TYR A 145 6.95 8.50 3.25
C TYR A 145 6.31 8.38 4.62
N ARG A 146 6.47 9.43 5.44
CA ARG A 146 5.75 9.68 6.67
C ARG A 146 4.72 10.79 6.41
N ILE A 147 3.50 10.57 6.88
CA ILE A 147 2.41 11.53 6.82
C ILE A 147 1.93 11.75 8.26
N ASP A 148 1.90 13.01 8.66
CA ASP A 148 1.38 13.44 9.97
C ASP A 148 0.04 14.17 9.76
N PHE A 149 -1.05 13.52 10.18
CA PHE A 149 -2.39 14.06 10.10
C PHE A 149 -2.72 15.04 11.25
N ALA A 150 -1.93 15.10 12.33
CA ALA A 150 -2.14 16.08 13.39
C ALA A 150 -1.72 17.48 12.95
N ALA A 151 -0.70 17.56 12.09
CA ALA A 151 -0.21 18.83 11.53
C ALA A 151 -1.18 19.43 10.49
N ALA A 152 -2.05 18.62 9.90
CA ALA A 152 -3.02 19.05 8.90
C ALA A 152 -4.41 19.23 9.52
N LYS A 153 -4.92 20.47 9.53
CA LYS A 153 -6.37 20.69 9.77
C LYS A 153 -7.16 19.90 8.72
N THR A 154 -8.37 19.45 9.07
CA THR A 154 -9.31 18.58 8.33
C THR A 154 -9.36 18.74 6.80
N THR A 155 -9.05 19.93 6.27
CA THR A 155 -9.13 20.27 4.84
C THR A 155 -7.77 20.46 4.14
N ASN A 156 -6.66 20.48 4.87
CA ASN A 156 -5.34 20.66 4.29
C ASN A 156 -4.73 19.30 3.93
N ILE A 157 -4.16 19.22 2.73
CA ILE A 157 -3.40 18.04 2.30
C ILE A 157 -2.11 18.00 3.14
N PRO A 158 -1.86 16.94 3.95
CA PRO A 158 -0.64 16.84 4.72
C PRO A 158 0.56 16.66 3.79
N ALA A 159 1.73 17.16 4.22
CA ALA A 159 2.96 16.97 3.48
C ALA A 159 3.39 15.49 3.52
N LEU A 160 3.88 14.98 2.38
CA LEU A 160 4.53 13.67 2.32
C LEU A 160 6.01 13.88 2.63
N GLU A 161 6.39 13.64 3.89
CA GLU A 161 7.77 13.73 4.33
C GLU A 161 8.52 12.46 3.91
N GLU A 162 9.60 12.59 3.16
CA GLU A 162 10.49 11.47 2.87
C GLU A 162 11.20 11.03 4.14
N TRP A 163 10.74 9.93 4.75
CA TRP A 163 11.30 9.42 5.99
C TRP A 163 12.58 8.62 5.73
N ARG A 164 12.53 7.74 4.72
CA ARG A 164 13.67 6.93 4.29
C ARG A 164 13.60 6.67 2.81
N ARG A 165 14.75 6.64 2.15
CA ARG A 165 14.89 6.19 0.76
C ARG A 165 15.88 5.05 0.68
N THR A 166 15.47 3.98 0.02
CA THR A 166 16.35 2.87 -0.32
C THR A 166 17.44 3.39 -1.24
N THR A 167 18.68 3.27 -0.80
CA THR A 167 19.85 3.51 -1.64
C THR A 167 20.26 2.21 -2.29
N VAL A 168 20.28 2.19 -3.62
CA VAL A 168 20.73 1.03 -4.39
C VAL A 168 22.20 1.24 -4.76
N PRO A 169 23.16 0.52 -4.15
CA PRO A 169 24.55 0.62 -4.55
C PRO A 169 24.74 0.05 -5.97
N MET A 170 25.46 0.79 -6.81
CA MET A 170 25.81 0.38 -8.17
C MET A 170 27.31 0.54 -8.40
N TYR A 171 27.90 -0.47 -9.03
CA TYR A 171 29.27 -0.41 -9.55
C TYR A 171 29.21 -0.15 -11.05
N ILE A 172 29.86 0.92 -11.49
CA ILE A 172 30.02 1.24 -12.91
C ILE A 172 31.48 0.97 -13.28
N MET A 173 31.69 0.05 -14.21
CA MET A 173 32.99 -0.26 -14.78
C MET A 173 33.01 0.23 -16.22
N SER A 174 34.01 1.03 -16.58
CA SER A 174 34.20 1.52 -17.94
C SER A 174 35.68 1.57 -18.29
N LEU A 175 36.00 1.58 -19.59
CA LEU A 175 37.36 1.91 -20.04
C LEU A 175 37.66 3.37 -19.69
N LYS A 176 38.93 3.64 -19.35
CA LYS A 176 39.37 4.94 -18.82
C LYS A 176 38.93 6.12 -19.69
N ASP A 177 38.95 5.94 -21.00
CA ASP A 177 38.72 6.99 -21.99
C ASP A 177 37.33 6.89 -22.65
N THR A 178 36.41 6.11 -22.08
CA THR A 178 35.03 6.00 -22.58
C THR A 178 34.30 7.34 -22.46
N PRO A 179 33.79 7.93 -23.57
CA PRO A 179 33.03 9.18 -23.53
C PRO A 179 31.73 9.05 -22.72
N ARG A 180 31.46 10.03 -21.85
CA ARG A 180 30.23 10.13 -21.04
C ARG A 180 29.16 10.98 -21.72
N ASN A 181 28.89 10.70 -22.99
CA ASN A 181 27.95 11.44 -23.84
C ASN A 181 26.68 10.63 -24.19
N GLY A 182 26.49 9.46 -23.58
CA GLY A 182 25.34 8.58 -23.82
C GLY A 182 25.46 7.69 -25.07
N SER A 183 26.52 7.81 -25.86
CA SER A 183 26.72 6.99 -27.08
C SER A 183 27.36 5.63 -26.81
N SER A 184 27.86 5.39 -25.59
CA SER A 184 28.57 4.17 -25.22
C SER A 184 27.58 3.04 -24.90
N PRO A 185 27.61 1.90 -25.63
CA PRO A 185 26.82 0.72 -25.26
C PRO A 185 27.07 0.34 -23.79
N THR A 186 25.99 0.04 -23.07
CA THR A 186 26.03 -0.24 -21.63
C THR A 186 25.24 -1.51 -21.36
N ILE A 187 25.86 -2.46 -20.66
CA ILE A 187 25.17 -3.64 -20.13
C ILE A 187 24.85 -3.35 -18.66
N LEU A 188 23.58 -3.46 -18.28
CA LEU A 188 23.15 -3.43 -16.89
C LEU A 188 22.82 -4.85 -16.45
N ASP A 189 23.55 -5.34 -15.45
CA ASP A 189 23.33 -6.64 -14.83
C ASP A 189 23.01 -6.46 -13.34
N GLY A 190 22.03 -7.18 -12.85
CA GLY A 190 21.52 -7.08 -11.49
C GLY A 190 20.85 -8.37 -11.05
N TYR A 191 20.92 -8.65 -9.76
CA TYR A 191 20.22 -9.78 -9.14
C TYR A 191 19.57 -9.31 -7.85
N GLY A 192 18.36 -9.80 -7.55
CA GLY A 192 17.50 -9.25 -6.49
C GLY A 192 16.72 -10.32 -5.71
N VAL A 193 17.36 -11.41 -5.31
CA VAL A 193 16.75 -12.41 -4.41
C VAL A 193 17.28 -12.27 -2.99
N GLU A 194 16.43 -12.61 -2.02
CA GLU A 194 16.67 -12.46 -0.58
C GLU A 194 18.02 -13.10 -0.17
N LYS A 195 18.86 -12.31 0.52
CA LYS A 195 20.16 -12.67 1.14
C LYS A 195 21.38 -12.95 0.23
N MET A 196 21.31 -12.82 -1.09
CA MET A 196 22.49 -12.96 -1.96
C MET A 196 23.24 -11.62 -2.12
N ARG A 197 24.54 -11.59 -1.81
CA ARG A 197 25.41 -10.41 -2.05
C ARG A 197 26.07 -10.51 -3.43
N ARG A 198 25.80 -9.55 -4.32
CA ARG A 198 26.46 -9.47 -5.63
C ARG A 198 27.64 -8.50 -5.56
N LYS A 199 28.84 -9.04 -5.73
CA LYS A 199 30.06 -8.26 -5.93
C LYS A 199 30.59 -8.56 -7.33
N PRO A 200 31.11 -7.56 -8.05
CA PRO A 200 31.78 -7.81 -9.33
C PRO A 200 32.94 -8.79 -9.11
N ASN A 201 33.04 -9.83 -9.95
CA ASN A 201 34.12 -10.82 -9.87
C ASN A 201 35.02 -10.75 -11.12
N ARG A 202 36.28 -11.17 -10.97
CA ARG A 202 37.34 -11.07 -11.98
C ARG A 202 36.99 -11.80 -13.29
N GLY A 203 36.15 -12.84 -13.24
CA GLY A 203 35.68 -13.60 -14.41
C GLY A 203 34.66 -12.87 -15.30
N GLU A 204 33.97 -11.85 -14.78
CA GLU A 204 33.02 -11.06 -15.59
C GLU A 204 33.78 -10.13 -16.56
N LYS A 205 34.99 -9.67 -16.21
CA LYS A 205 35.84 -8.83 -17.09
C LYS A 205 36.19 -9.48 -18.44
N SER A 206 36.30 -10.81 -18.51
CA SER A 206 36.66 -11.51 -19.74
C SER A 206 35.48 -11.77 -20.68
N GLN A 207 34.25 -11.51 -20.24
CA GLN A 207 33.01 -11.76 -21.02
C GLN A 207 32.33 -10.48 -21.51
N ILE A 208 32.87 -9.31 -21.15
CA ILE A 208 32.26 -8.02 -21.47
C ILE A 208 32.92 -7.45 -22.73
N ASN A 209 32.22 -7.53 -23.87
CA ASN A 209 32.56 -6.82 -25.12
C ASN A 209 32.03 -5.37 -25.16
N SER A 210 31.48 -4.88 -24.04
CA SER A 210 30.88 -3.55 -23.91
C SER A 210 31.84 -2.56 -23.24
N PRO A 211 31.95 -1.30 -23.71
CA PRO A 211 32.82 -0.29 -23.10
C PRO A 211 32.35 0.17 -21.72
N VAL A 212 31.10 -0.14 -21.35
CA VAL A 212 30.52 0.12 -20.03
C VAL A 212 29.75 -1.11 -19.54
N TYR A 213 29.97 -1.47 -18.28
CA TYR A 213 29.23 -2.50 -17.55
C TYR A 213 28.81 -1.97 -16.18
N CYS A 214 27.53 -2.12 -15.88
CA CYS A 214 26.93 -1.73 -14.62
C CYS A 214 26.49 -2.99 -13.87
N CYS A 215 26.97 -3.16 -12.65
CA CYS A 215 26.50 -4.20 -11.74
C CYS A 215 25.76 -3.53 -10.59
N THR A 216 24.50 -3.89 -10.39
CA THR A 216 23.71 -3.41 -9.26
C THR A 216 23.33 -4.55 -8.31
N GLN A 217 23.29 -4.24 -7.02
CA GLN A 217 22.69 -5.13 -6.04
C GLN A 217 21.30 -4.60 -5.69
N LEU A 218 20.29 -5.30 -6.19
CA LEU A 218 18.90 -5.03 -5.84
C LEU A 218 18.61 -5.75 -4.53
N PHE A 219 18.03 -5.05 -3.55
CA PHE A 219 17.51 -5.71 -2.35
C PHE A 219 16.20 -6.40 -2.74
N GLY A 220 16.15 -7.73 -2.60
CA GLY A 220 14.89 -8.47 -2.71
C GLY A 220 13.95 -8.07 -1.57
N THR A 221 12.66 -7.96 -1.89
CA THR A 221 11.57 -7.74 -0.94
C THR A 221 11.35 -8.96 -0.06
#